data_AF-A0A3D1U577-F1
#
_entry.id   AF-A0A3D1U577-F1
#
_cell.length_a   1.000
_cell.length_b   1.000
_cell.length_c   1.000
_cell.angle_alpha   90.00
_cell.angle_beta   90.00
_cell.angle_gamma   90.00
#
_symmetry.space_group_name_H-M   'P 1'
#
loop_
_entity.id
_entity.type
_entity.pdbx_description
1 polymer ?
#
loop_
_entity_poly.entity_id
_entity_poly.type
_entity_poly.pdbx_seq_one_letter_code
_entity_poly.pdbx_strand_id
1 'polypeptide(L)' 'RPDIVSRGFVEEDAEEIIEGAREQLYRSLQHSNNKTTTEPMYVQNKARDTLQKYLYQKTKRRPMVLGIVVEV' A
#
# COMPACT_ATOMS: atom_id res chain seq x y z
N ARG A 1 -5.04 -9.90 4.73
CA ARG A 1 -5.36 -8.64 4.01
C ARG A 1 -4.45 -7.56 4.60
N PRO A 2 -3.78 -6.72 3.79
CA PRO A 2 -2.85 -5.71 4.30
C PRO A 2 -3.58 -4.67 5.16
N ASP A 3 -2.89 -4.15 6.17
CA ASP A 3 -3.37 -3.04 6.98
C ASP A 3 -2.56 -1.77 6.70
N ILE A 4 -3.23 -0.62 6.76
CA ILE A 4 -2.68 0.69 6.42
C ILE A 4 -3.10 1.68 7.50
N VAL A 5 -2.11 2.26 8.17
CA VAL A 5 -2.29 3.35 9.13
C VAL A 5 -1.64 4.60 8.57
N SER A 6 -2.38 5.71 8.59
CA SER A 6 -1.90 7.02 8.14
C SER A 6 -1.62 7.91 9.35
N ARG A 7 -0.51 8.66 9.33
CA ARG A 7 -0.21 9.71 10.33
C ARG A 7 0.29 10.96 9.64
N GLY A 8 -0.32 12.12 9.94
CA GLY A 8 0.07 13.42 9.41
C GLY A 8 -0.17 13.61 7.90
N PHE A 9 -0.87 12.68 7.26
CA PHE A 9 -1.15 12.70 5.82
C PHE A 9 -2.64 12.77 5.48
N VAL A 10 -3.50 12.19 6.32
CA VAL A 10 -4.95 12.06 6.14
C VAL A 10 -5.65 12.82 7.26
N GLU A 11 -6.53 13.76 6.89
CA GLU A 11 -7.54 14.35 7.79
C GLU A 11 -8.70 13.35 7.96
N GLU A 12 -9.60 13.57 8.92
CA GLU A 12 -10.69 12.63 9.27
C GLU A 12 -11.56 12.22 8.05
N ASP A 13 -11.70 13.08 7.04
CA ASP A 13 -12.48 12.81 5.81
C ASP A 13 -11.77 11.94 4.74
N ALA A 14 -10.51 11.52 4.96
CA ALA A 14 -9.75 10.76 3.94
C ALA A 14 -9.74 9.23 4.16
N GLU A 15 -10.75 8.70 4.87
CA GLU A 15 -10.99 7.27 5.05
C GLU A 15 -11.21 6.54 3.72
N GLU A 16 -11.94 7.14 2.77
CA GLU A 16 -12.15 6.57 1.42
C GLU A 16 -10.83 6.43 0.64
N ILE A 17 -9.89 7.35 0.83
CA ILE A 17 -8.57 7.32 0.18
C ILE A 17 -7.77 6.14 0.73
N ILE A 18 -7.80 5.92 2.04
CA ILE A 18 -7.08 4.81 2.67
C ILE A 18 -7.69 3.47 2.30
N GLU A 19 -9.03 3.34 2.28
CA GLU A 19 -9.66 2.09 1.87
C GLU A 19 -9.38 1.77 0.41
N GLY A 20 -9.48 2.76 -0.49
CA GLY A 20 -9.11 2.57 -1.89
C GLY A 20 -7.63 2.21 -2.08
N ALA A 21 -6.73 2.76 -1.26
CA ALA A 21 -5.32 2.38 -1.27
C ALA A 21 -5.13 0.92 -0.80
N ARG A 22 -5.87 0.48 0.22
CA ARG A 22 -5.86 -0.90 0.73
C ARG A 22 -6.36 -1.89 -0.32
N GLU A 23 -7.45 -1.58 -1.01
CA GLU A 23 -7.95 -2.40 -2.12
C GLU A 23 -6.96 -2.49 -3.28
N GLN A 24 -6.38 -1.36 -3.68
CA GLN A 24 -5.41 -1.32 -4.77
C GLN A 24 -4.17 -2.15 -4.42
N LEU A 25 -3.67 -2.05 -3.18
CA LEU A 25 -2.57 -2.84 -2.68
C LEU A 25 -2.91 -4.33 -2.69
N TYR A 26 -4.05 -4.72 -2.14
CA TYR A 26 -4.50 -6.10 -2.10
C TYR A 26 -4.59 -6.72 -3.50
N ARG A 27 -5.20 -6.01 -4.45
CA ARG A 27 -5.25 -6.44 -5.86
C ARG A 27 -3.84 -6.58 -6.44
N SER A 28 -2.94 -5.64 -6.18
CA SER A 28 -1.57 -5.71 -6.73
C SER A 28 -0.78 -6.92 -6.23
N LEU A 29 -1.01 -7.33 -4.98
CA LEU A 29 -0.37 -8.49 -4.36
C LEU A 29 -1.00 -9.81 -4.83
N GLN A 30 -2.32 -9.85 -5.06
CA GLN A 30 -3.02 -11.02 -5.59
C GLN A 30 -2.60 -11.40 -7.02
N HIS A 31 -2.22 -10.41 -7.84
CA HIS A 31 -1.72 -10.66 -9.20
C HIS A 31 -0.24 -11.07 -9.24
N SER A 32 0.42 -11.17 -8.08
CA SER A 32 1.82 -11.61 -7.99
C SER A 32 1.86 -13.13 -7.83
N ASN A 33 2.48 -13.83 -8.78
CA ASN A 33 2.58 -15.30 -8.78
C ASN A 33 3.19 -15.82 -7.46
N ASN A 34 2.67 -16.95 -6.94
CA ASN A 34 3.06 -17.58 -5.66
C ASN A 34 4.58 -17.73 -5.43
N LYS A 35 5.41 -17.79 -6.47
CA LYS A 35 6.88 -17.88 -6.33
C LYS A 35 7.58 -16.54 -6.04
N THR A 36 6.99 -15.41 -6.41
CA THR A 36 7.59 -14.07 -6.23
C THR A 36 7.06 -13.38 -4.96
N THR A 37 5.87 -13.78 -4.52
CA THR A 37 5.21 -13.28 -3.31
C THR A 37 5.91 -13.72 -2.01
N THR A 38 6.78 -14.74 -2.06
CA THR A 38 7.57 -15.23 -0.92
C THR A 38 8.76 -14.35 -0.55
N GLU A 39 9.18 -13.40 -1.40
CA GLU A 39 10.30 -12.52 -1.12
C GLU A 39 9.82 -11.24 -0.39
N PRO A 40 10.16 -11.04 0.90
CA PRO A 40 9.64 -9.90 1.68
C PRO A 40 10.01 -8.55 1.06
N MET A 41 11.22 -8.43 0.50
CA MET A 41 11.66 -7.21 -0.18
C MET A 41 10.83 -6.91 -1.43
N TYR A 42 10.44 -7.93 -2.19
CA TYR A 42 9.58 -7.75 -3.36
C TYR A 42 8.21 -7.21 -2.94
N VAL A 43 7.63 -7.81 -1.91
CA VAL A 43 6.33 -7.38 -1.36
C VAL A 43 6.39 -5.94 -0.85
N GLN A 44 7.44 -5.57 -0.10
CA GLN A 44 7.63 -4.21 0.39
C GLN A 44 7.76 -3.19 -0.74
N ASN A 45 8.58 -3.47 -1.75
CA ASN A 45 8.79 -2.58 -2.89
C ASN A 45 7.50 -2.43 -3.70
N LYS A 46 6.83 -3.55 -4.01
CA LYS A 46 5.56 -3.56 -4.73
C LYS A 46 4.49 -2.76 -3.99
N ALA A 47 4.42 -2.92 -2.67
CA ALA A 47 3.48 -2.19 -1.83
C ALA A 47 3.75 -0.68 -1.87
N ARG A 48 5.02 -0.29 -1.68
CA ARG A 48 5.45 1.11 -1.72
C ARG A 48 5.10 1.76 -3.06
N ASP A 49 5.46 1.14 -4.18
CA ASP A 49 5.21 1.71 -5.51
C ASP A 49 3.72 1.86 -5.80
N THR A 50 2.93 0.85 -5.42
CA THR A 50 1.48 0.84 -5.61
C THR A 50 0.82 1.96 -4.80
N LEU A 51 1.17 2.08 -3.52
CA LEU A 51 0.62 3.10 -2.63
C LEU A 51 1.07 4.51 -3.04
N GLN A 52 2.35 4.71 -3.37
CA GLN A 52 2.85 6.01 -3.83
C GLN A 52 2.13 6.49 -5.08
N LYS A 53 1.92 5.61 -6.07
CA LYS A 53 1.20 5.94 -7.29
C LYS A 53 -0.26 6.32 -7.01
N TYR A 54 -0.96 5.51 -6.21
CA TYR A 54 -2.36 5.74 -5.86
C TYR A 54 -2.54 7.06 -5.09
N LEU A 55 -1.74 7.26 -4.04
CA LEU A 55 -1.82 8.44 -3.18
C LEU A 55 -1.48 9.72 -3.95
N TYR A 56 -0.48 9.69 -4.83
CA TYR A 56 -0.16 10.84 -5.68
C TYR A 56 -1.29 11.16 -6.67
N GLN A 57 -1.92 10.14 -7.26
CA GLN A 57 -3.04 10.35 -8.19
C GLN A 57 -4.24 11.02 -7.50
N LYS A 58 -4.55 10.61 -6.26
CA LYS A 58 -5.69 11.12 -5.50
C LYS A 58 -5.43 12.45 -4.80
N THR A 59 -4.23 12.64 -4.26
CA THR A 59 -3.95 13.78 -3.34
C THR A 59 -2.93 14.78 -3.87
N LYS A 60 -2.23 14.45 -4.98
CA LYS A 60 -1.07 15.20 -5.51
C LYS A 60 0.09 15.35 -4.53
N ARG A 61 0.10 14.59 -3.44
CA ARG A 61 1.16 14.55 -2.43
C ARG A 61 1.92 13.21 -2.49
N ARG A 62 3.13 13.19 -1.95
CA ARG A 62 3.99 12.00 -1.88
C ARG A 62 4.34 11.69 -0.42
N PRO A 63 3.43 11.09 0.35
CA PRO A 63 3.73 10.70 1.71
C PRO A 63 4.81 9.63 1.76
N MET A 64 5.50 9.55 2.89
CA MET A 64 6.39 8.44 3.19
C MET A 64 5.56 7.17 3.39
N VAL A 65 5.93 6.10 2.68
CA VAL A 65 5.31 4.78 2.82
C VAL A 65 6.36 3.82 3.39
N LEU A 66 6.09 3.30 4.57
CA LEU A 66 6.91 2.30 5.25
C LEU A 66 6.10 1.00 5.36
N GLY A 67 6.61 -0.09 4.79
CA GLY A 67 5.96 -1.40 4.82
C GLY A 67 6.66 -2.35 5.78
N ILE A 68 5.90 -3.02 6.63
CA ILE A 68 6.36 -4.12 7.47
C ILE A 68 5.74 -5.40 6.92
N VAL A 69 6.56 -6.41 6.64
CA VAL A 69 6.12 -7.72 6.17
C VAL A 69 6.48 -8.73 7.25
N VAL A 70 5.49 -9.49 7.70
CA VAL A 70 5.64 -10.51 8.73
C VAL A 70 5.17 -11.83 8.12
N GLU A 71 5.97 -12.87 8.27
CA GLU A 71 5.59 -14.24 7.94
C GLU A 71 4.79 -14.80 9.12
N VAL A 72 3.62 -15.39 8.83
CA VAL A 72 2.67 -15.93 9.83
C VAL A 72 2.45 -17.41 9.62
#